data_AF-A0A6V7V1D3-F1
#
_entry.id   AF-A0A6V7V1D3-F1
#
_cell.length_a   1.000
_cell.length_b   1.000
_cell.length_c   1.000
_cell.angle_alpha   90.00
_cell.angle_beta   90.00
_cell.angle_gamma   90.00
#
_symmetry.space_group_name_H-M   'P 1'
#
loop_
_entity.id
_entity.type
_entity.pdbx_description
1 polymer ?
#
loop_
_entity_poly.entity_id
_entity_poly.type
_entity_poly.pdbx_seq_one_letter_code
_entity_poly.pdbx_strand_id
1 'polypeptide(L)'
;MIVKLVSVQILLFLVAELFNEGQAQMVKQCLCSQTEPCAQKYFGALEPCIESCQHHLQALGGNFAALKQCFKQKQSLISSAIQCTQGQNKNACAQSGGEMVPKRYPETMQIAAFAEINKMINSMGLGNEAKGFMAVGKKMFGCVRTCMAKKSGNCDKKMACGLKLPPDNVLVQSAKQCAISSGLNTENVRGLCQCSAGAGVKGLGSVCSKIKIT
;
A
#
# COMPACT_ATOMS: atom_id res chain seq x y z
N MET A 1 3.56 -53.30 -3.02
CA MET A 1 4.16 -52.61 -4.19
C MET A 1 3.23 -51.52 -4.75
N ILE A 2 1.93 -51.81 -4.94
CA ILE A 2 0.92 -50.88 -5.48
C ILE A 2 0.78 -49.57 -4.67
N VAL A 3 0.76 -49.64 -3.34
CA VAL A 3 0.64 -48.44 -2.47
C VAL A 3 1.78 -47.44 -2.68
N LYS A 4 3.02 -47.91 -2.86
CA LYS A 4 4.19 -47.04 -3.11
C LYS A 4 4.11 -46.36 -4.49
N LEU A 5 3.53 -47.03 -5.48
CA LEU A 5 3.38 -46.49 -6.83
C LEU A 5 2.34 -45.35 -6.86
N VAL A 6 1.23 -45.54 -6.15
CA VAL A 6 0.17 -44.54 -6.00
C VAL A 6 0.66 -43.30 -5.25
N SER A 7 1.43 -43.48 -4.17
CA SER A 7 2.02 -42.35 -3.42
C SER A 7 2.98 -41.50 -4.27
N VAL A 8 3.77 -42.13 -5.15
CA VAL A 8 4.70 -41.41 -6.04
C VAL A 8 3.94 -40.65 -7.13
N GLN A 9 2.85 -41.20 -7.68
CA GLN A 9 2.02 -40.50 -8.66
C GLN A 9 1.32 -39.28 -8.06
N ILE A 10 0.79 -39.39 -6.83
CA ILE A 10 0.18 -38.26 -6.13
C ILE A 10 1.21 -37.16 -5.86
N LEU A 11 2.42 -37.52 -5.42
CA LEU A 11 3.50 -36.57 -5.19
C LEU A 11 3.89 -35.85 -6.49
N LEU A 12 4.02 -36.57 -7.61
CA LEU A 12 4.33 -35.99 -8.91
C LEU A 12 3.23 -35.05 -9.43
N PHE A 13 1.96 -35.39 -9.20
CA PHE A 13 0.83 -34.52 -9.54
C PHE A 13 0.85 -33.21 -8.73
N LEU A 14 1.05 -33.29 -7.41
CA LEU A 14 1.14 -32.11 -6.55
C LEU A 14 2.34 -31.23 -6.93
N VAL A 15 3.48 -31.84 -7.27
CA VAL A 15 4.67 -31.14 -7.73
C VAL A 15 4.42 -30.45 -9.09
N ALA A 16 3.72 -31.11 -10.03
CA ALA A 16 3.38 -30.51 -11.32
C ALA A 16 2.41 -29.31 -11.20
N GLU A 17 1.44 -29.37 -10.29
CA GLU A 17 0.53 -28.25 -10.01
C GLU A 17 1.27 -27.04 -9.42
N LEU A 18 2.26 -27.27 -8.56
CA LEU A 18 3.11 -26.21 -8.02
C LEU A 18 3.98 -25.50 -9.09
N PHE A 19 4.32 -26.18 -10.19
CA PHE A 19 5.11 -25.58 -11.27
C PHE A 19 4.27 -24.76 -12.25
N ASN A 20 2.95 -24.97 -12.33
CA ASN A 20 2.09 -24.28 -13.30
C ASN A 20 1.65 -22.88 -12.84
N GLU A 21 1.69 -22.59 -11.54
CA GLU A 21 1.40 -21.26 -10.97
C GLU A 21 2.61 -20.32 -10.91
N GLY A 22 3.82 -20.81 -11.22
CA GLY A 22 5.08 -20.09 -11.06
C GLY A 22 5.45 -19.13 -12.20
N GLN A 23 4.71 -19.10 -13.31
CA GLN A 23 5.02 -18.20 -14.42
C GLN A 23 4.41 -16.82 -14.17
N ALA A 24 5.26 -15.86 -13.80
CA ALA A 24 4.86 -14.46 -13.71
C ALA A 24 4.27 -14.00 -15.06
N GLN A 25 2.97 -13.68 -15.09
CA GLN A 25 2.31 -13.17 -16.30
C GLN A 25 3.02 -11.88 -16.75
N MET A 26 3.43 -11.82 -18.01
CA MET A 26 4.08 -10.65 -18.60
C MET A 26 3.08 -9.83 -19.42
N VAL A 27 3.18 -8.50 -19.37
CA VAL A 27 2.36 -7.55 -20.14
C VAL A 27 3.25 -6.49 -20.78
N LYS A 28 2.78 -5.83 -21.85
CA LYS A 28 3.52 -4.69 -22.42
C LYS A 28 3.67 -3.58 -21.40
N GLN A 29 4.80 -2.90 -21.40
CA GLN A 29 5.01 -1.71 -20.59
C GLN A 29 4.12 -0.57 -21.09
N CYS A 30 3.50 0.16 -20.16
CA CYS A 30 2.68 1.32 -20.48
C CYS A 30 3.53 2.48 -21.00
N LEU A 31 2.94 3.27 -21.90
CA LEU A 31 3.50 4.58 -22.27
C LEU A 31 3.18 5.63 -21.21
N CYS A 32 4.10 6.58 -21.00
CA CYS A 32 3.89 7.65 -20.02
C CYS A 32 2.65 8.50 -20.33
N SER A 33 2.39 8.74 -21.61
CA SER A 33 1.19 9.42 -22.12
C SER A 33 -0.12 8.72 -21.76
N GLN A 34 -0.10 7.41 -21.49
CA GLN A 34 -1.27 6.64 -21.04
C GLN A 34 -1.42 6.68 -19.52
N THR A 35 -0.30 6.63 -18.79
CA THR A 35 -0.29 6.48 -17.32
C THR A 35 -0.45 7.80 -16.58
N GLU A 36 0.04 8.91 -17.13
CA GLU A 36 -0.04 10.22 -16.47
C GLU A 36 -1.48 10.70 -16.26
N PRO A 37 -2.38 10.67 -17.27
CA PRO A 37 -3.79 11.03 -17.06
C PRO A 37 -4.48 10.07 -16.07
N CYS A 38 -4.05 8.81 -16.06
CA CYS A 38 -4.53 7.80 -15.12
C CYS A 38 -4.19 8.16 -13.68
N ALA A 39 -2.90 8.46 -13.44
CA ALA A 39 -2.38 8.84 -12.14
C ALA A 39 -3.07 10.11 -11.62
N GLN A 40 -3.25 11.14 -12.47
CA GLN A 40 -3.94 12.37 -12.11
C GLN A 40 -5.38 12.12 -11.65
N LYS A 41 -6.15 11.32 -12.40
CA LYS A 41 -7.52 10.93 -12.00
C LYS A 41 -7.53 10.14 -10.69
N TYR A 42 -6.55 9.26 -10.52
CA TYR A 42 -6.42 8.45 -9.30
C TYR A 42 -6.14 9.32 -8.08
N PHE A 43 -5.14 10.21 -8.16
CA PHE A 43 -4.80 11.13 -7.06
C PHE A 43 -5.90 12.16 -6.79
N GLY A 44 -6.55 12.68 -7.82
CA GLY A 44 -7.71 13.59 -7.66
C GLY A 44 -8.91 12.94 -6.98
N ALA A 45 -9.03 11.61 -7.02
CA ALA A 45 -10.08 10.86 -6.32
C ALA A 45 -9.76 10.56 -4.85
N LEU A 46 -8.53 10.81 -4.37
CA LEU A 46 -8.08 10.37 -3.05
C LEU A 46 -8.91 10.97 -1.92
N GLU A 47 -8.96 12.30 -1.82
CA GLU A 47 -9.67 13.00 -0.75
C GLU A 47 -11.17 12.63 -0.68
N PRO A 48 -11.96 12.73 -1.77
CA PRO A 48 -13.37 12.35 -1.70
C PRO A 48 -13.58 10.86 -1.39
N CYS A 49 -12.62 9.98 -1.75
CA CYS A 49 -12.69 8.58 -1.38
C CYS A 49 -12.37 8.32 0.10
N ILE A 50 -11.43 9.07 0.68
CA ILE A 50 -11.20 9.02 2.14
C ILE A 50 -12.48 9.44 2.88
N GLU A 51 -13.14 10.51 2.43
CA GLU A 51 -14.41 10.96 3.03
C GLU A 51 -15.54 9.95 2.89
N SER A 52 -15.69 9.33 1.72
CA SER A 52 -16.67 8.27 1.51
C SER A 52 -16.42 7.02 2.38
N CYS A 53 -15.17 6.80 2.80
CA CYS A 53 -14.76 5.63 3.59
C CYS A 53 -14.62 5.93 5.10
N GLN A 54 -14.97 7.16 5.54
CA GLN A 54 -14.71 7.64 6.91
C GLN A 54 -15.27 6.77 8.03
N HIS A 55 -16.35 6.02 7.77
CA HIS A 55 -17.00 5.16 8.75
C HIS A 55 -16.06 4.07 9.33
N HIS A 56 -15.04 3.66 8.57
CA HIS A 56 -14.01 2.75 9.08
C HIS A 56 -13.17 3.40 10.19
N LEU A 57 -12.83 4.69 10.07
CA LEU A 57 -12.07 5.41 11.08
C LEU A 57 -12.94 5.78 12.29
N GLN A 58 -14.22 6.09 12.06
CA GLN A 58 -15.18 6.33 13.14
C GLN A 58 -15.37 5.08 14.02
N ALA A 59 -15.17 3.87 13.49
CA ALA A 59 -15.19 2.63 14.27
C ALA A 59 -14.09 2.59 15.37
N LEU A 60 -13.05 3.43 15.27
CA LEU A 60 -12.03 3.60 16.31
C LEU A 60 -12.42 4.65 17.38
N GLY A 61 -13.62 5.24 17.27
CA GLY A 61 -14.14 6.26 18.18
C GLY A 61 -13.70 7.70 17.87
N GLY A 62 -12.89 7.90 16.84
CA GLY A 62 -12.35 9.23 16.51
C GLY A 62 -13.35 10.13 15.77
N ASN A 63 -13.25 11.44 16.00
CA ASN A 63 -13.91 12.45 15.21
C ASN A 63 -13.20 12.59 13.86
N PHE A 64 -13.89 12.25 12.77
CA PHE A 64 -13.29 12.24 11.43
C PHE A 64 -12.78 13.62 10.99
N ALA A 65 -13.50 14.71 11.29
CA ALA A 65 -13.07 16.06 10.91
C ALA A 65 -11.77 16.45 11.64
N ALA A 66 -11.66 16.15 12.94
CA ALA A 66 -10.44 16.37 13.71
C ALA A 66 -9.29 15.49 13.20
N LEU A 67 -9.54 14.22 12.89
CA LEU A 67 -8.54 13.33 12.29
C LEU A 67 -8.05 13.85 10.94
N LYS A 68 -8.96 14.31 10.07
CA LYS A 68 -8.62 14.93 8.79
C LYS A 68 -7.66 16.10 8.99
N GLN A 69 -7.90 16.93 10.00
CA GLN A 69 -7.01 18.05 10.33
C GLN A 69 -5.63 17.58 10.81
N CYS A 70 -5.54 16.51 11.62
CA CYS A 70 -4.26 15.92 12.02
C CYS A 70 -3.42 15.47 10.81
N PHE A 71 -4.04 14.80 9.83
CA PHE A 71 -3.35 14.39 8.60
C PHE A 71 -2.98 15.59 7.71
N LYS A 72 -3.84 16.61 7.64
CA LYS A 72 -3.58 17.83 6.85
C LYS A 72 -2.32 18.55 7.32
N GLN A 73 -2.03 18.55 8.62
CA GLN A 73 -0.78 19.11 9.16
C GLN A 73 0.49 18.41 8.64
N LYS A 74 0.36 17.17 8.13
CA LYS A 74 1.47 16.38 7.57
C LYS A 74 1.41 16.28 6.05
N GLN A 75 0.50 17.01 5.40
CA GLN A 75 0.28 16.94 3.96
C GLN A 75 1.53 17.26 3.14
N SER A 76 2.32 18.25 3.55
CA SER A 76 3.58 18.60 2.87
C SER A 76 4.58 17.44 2.90
N LEU A 77 4.76 16.78 4.05
CA LEU A 77 5.65 15.63 4.20
C LEU A 77 5.21 14.47 3.30
N ILE A 78 3.89 14.22 3.24
CA ILE A 78 3.30 13.18 2.38
C ILE A 78 3.52 13.52 0.90
N SER A 79 3.27 14.76 0.48
CA SER A 79 3.50 15.22 -0.89
C SER A 79 4.96 15.08 -1.29
N SER A 80 5.90 15.48 -0.43
CA SER A 80 7.35 15.30 -0.66
C SER A 80 7.73 13.83 -0.79
N ALA A 81 7.16 12.95 0.04
CA ALA A 81 7.42 11.51 -0.04
C ALA A 81 6.90 10.90 -1.35
N ILE A 82 5.72 11.33 -1.81
CA ILE A 82 5.15 10.94 -3.10
C ILE A 82 6.06 11.39 -4.25
N GLN A 83 6.50 12.65 -4.24
CA GLN A 83 7.40 13.20 -5.26
C GLN A 83 8.74 12.46 -5.29
N CYS A 84 9.34 12.17 -4.12
CA CYS A 84 10.54 11.35 -4.03
C CYS A 84 10.33 9.94 -4.62
N THR A 85 9.22 9.29 -4.27
CA THR A 85 8.89 7.94 -4.76
C THR A 85 8.69 7.94 -6.28
N GLN A 86 7.99 8.95 -6.82
CA GLN A 86 7.82 9.13 -8.26
C GLN A 86 9.17 9.38 -8.95
N GLY A 87 10.03 10.22 -8.36
CA GLY A 87 11.37 10.51 -8.88
C GLY A 87 12.26 9.26 -8.97
N GLN A 88 12.22 8.39 -7.96
CA GLN A 88 12.93 7.10 -7.99
C GLN A 88 12.41 6.14 -9.07
N ASN A 89 11.17 6.36 -9.56
CA ASN A 89 10.51 5.51 -10.54
C ASN A 89 10.17 6.26 -11.85
N LYS A 90 10.92 7.32 -12.18
CA LYS A 90 10.67 8.16 -13.37
C LYS A 90 10.68 7.40 -14.71
N ASN A 91 11.33 6.23 -14.75
CA ASN A 91 11.43 5.37 -15.93
C ASN A 91 10.46 4.18 -15.88
N ALA A 92 9.44 4.23 -15.01
CA ALA A 92 8.47 3.14 -14.87
C ALA A 92 7.59 2.96 -16.12
N CYS A 93 7.33 4.03 -16.86
CA CYS A 93 6.64 3.99 -18.15
C CYS A 93 7.64 4.22 -19.30
N ALA A 94 7.30 3.72 -20.48
CA ALA A 94 8.08 3.93 -21.70
C ALA A 94 7.70 5.26 -22.36
N GLN A 95 8.65 5.92 -23.02
CA GLN A 95 8.38 7.10 -23.84
C GLN A 95 7.87 6.70 -25.23
N SER A 96 8.44 5.64 -25.80
CA SER A 96 8.03 4.98 -27.03
C SER A 96 8.49 3.52 -26.99
N GLY A 97 7.73 2.60 -27.62
CA GLY A 97 8.09 1.17 -27.70
C GLY A 97 8.36 0.50 -26.34
N GLY A 98 7.31 0.02 -25.65
CA GLY A 98 7.44 -0.60 -24.33
C GLY A 98 7.98 -2.03 -24.34
N GLU A 99 8.86 -2.38 -23.40
CA GLU A 99 9.30 -3.75 -23.17
C GLU A 99 8.20 -4.62 -22.53
N MET A 100 8.42 -5.92 -22.39
CA MET A 100 7.53 -6.76 -21.60
C MET A 100 7.92 -6.69 -20.11
N VAL A 101 6.96 -6.40 -19.24
CA VAL A 101 7.15 -6.27 -17.80
C VAL A 101 6.24 -7.22 -17.03
N PRO A 102 6.62 -7.64 -15.81
CA PRO A 102 5.74 -8.44 -14.97
C PRO A 102 4.43 -7.72 -14.67
N LYS A 103 3.31 -8.40 -14.88
CA LYS A 103 1.99 -7.93 -14.49
C LYS A 103 1.92 -7.85 -12.97
N ARG A 104 1.48 -6.71 -12.46
CA ARG A 104 1.31 -6.48 -11.02
C ARG A 104 -0.15 -6.49 -10.62
N TYR A 105 -0.39 -6.90 -9.40
CA TYR A 105 -1.70 -6.90 -8.76
C TYR A 105 -1.63 -5.95 -7.57
N PRO A 106 -2.50 -4.94 -7.44
CA PRO A 106 -2.35 -4.00 -6.33
C PRO A 106 -2.62 -4.64 -4.95
N GLU A 107 -3.19 -5.85 -4.90
CA GLU A 107 -3.25 -6.73 -3.73
C GLU A 107 -1.86 -7.11 -3.21
N THR A 108 -0.90 -7.43 -4.10
CA THR A 108 0.45 -7.82 -3.68
C THR A 108 1.22 -6.63 -3.11
N MET A 109 1.03 -5.45 -3.70
CA MET A 109 1.53 -4.19 -3.16
C MET A 109 0.96 -3.91 -1.76
N GLN A 110 -0.36 -4.09 -1.59
CA GLN A 110 -1.00 -3.94 -0.28
C GLN A 110 -0.40 -4.92 0.74
N ILE A 111 -0.22 -6.18 0.38
CA ILE A 111 0.39 -7.18 1.27
C ILE A 111 1.79 -6.76 1.69
N ALA A 112 2.65 -6.37 0.73
CA ALA A 112 4.01 -5.92 1.01
C ALA A 112 4.04 -4.68 1.93
N ALA A 113 3.16 -3.71 1.70
CA ALA A 113 3.06 -2.51 2.54
C ALA A 113 2.64 -2.86 3.97
N PHE A 114 1.61 -3.68 4.14
CA PHE A 114 1.16 -4.11 5.47
C PHE A 114 2.17 -5.02 6.18
N ALA A 115 2.91 -5.84 5.43
CA ALA A 115 4.01 -6.64 5.98
C ALA A 115 5.12 -5.76 6.55
N GLU A 116 5.52 -4.71 5.84
CA GLU A 116 6.53 -3.77 6.34
C GLU A 116 6.04 -2.97 7.55
N ILE A 117 4.79 -2.48 7.52
CA ILE A 117 4.19 -1.79 8.68
C ILE A 117 4.16 -2.72 9.90
N ASN A 118 3.72 -3.98 9.72
CA ASN A 118 3.74 -4.98 10.80
C ASN A 118 5.15 -5.24 11.32
N LYS A 119 6.15 -5.32 10.44
CA LYS A 119 7.57 -5.47 10.84
C LYS A 119 8.01 -4.31 11.74
N MET A 120 7.70 -3.06 11.36
CA MET A 120 8.02 -1.88 12.17
C MET A 120 7.30 -1.92 13.52
N ILE A 121 5.99 -2.19 13.52
CA ILE A 121 5.20 -2.28 14.76
C ILE A 121 5.77 -3.35 15.71
N ASN A 122 6.10 -4.52 15.18
CA ASN A 122 6.63 -5.62 15.97
C ASN A 122 8.03 -5.31 16.51
N SER A 123 8.90 -4.63 15.76
CA SER A 123 10.22 -4.22 16.25
C SER A 123 10.15 -3.21 17.40
N MET A 124 8.99 -2.54 17.57
CA MET A 124 8.70 -1.65 18.70
C MET A 124 7.99 -2.35 19.88
N GLY A 125 7.70 -3.66 19.77
CA GLY A 125 6.93 -4.39 20.78
C GLY A 125 5.46 -3.99 20.83
N LEU A 126 4.92 -3.36 19.77
CA LEU A 126 3.55 -2.84 19.70
C LEU A 126 2.58 -3.80 18.98
N GLY A 127 3.02 -5.02 18.70
CA GLY A 127 2.30 -5.97 17.85
C GLY A 127 0.88 -6.25 18.30
N ASN A 128 0.64 -6.42 19.61
CA ASN A 128 -0.69 -6.72 20.14
C ASN A 128 -1.56 -5.47 20.21
N GLU A 129 -1.01 -4.36 20.69
CA GLU A 129 -1.71 -3.08 20.83
C GLU A 129 -2.13 -2.49 19.47
N ALA A 130 -1.39 -2.80 18.40
CA ALA A 130 -1.67 -2.28 17.08
C ALA A 130 -2.66 -3.10 16.24
N LYS A 131 -3.01 -4.33 16.65
CA LYS A 131 -3.86 -5.25 15.85
C LYS A 131 -5.19 -4.62 15.43
N GLY A 132 -5.87 -3.95 16.36
CA GLY A 132 -7.15 -3.28 16.10
C GLY A 132 -7.02 -2.18 15.04
N PHE A 133 -5.97 -1.37 15.15
CA PHE A 133 -5.67 -0.31 14.18
C PHE A 133 -5.32 -0.87 12.80
N MET A 134 -4.54 -1.96 12.75
CA MET A 134 -4.17 -2.62 11.49
C MET A 134 -5.39 -3.22 10.77
N ALA A 135 -6.32 -3.83 11.51
CA ALA A 135 -7.55 -4.35 10.94
C ALA A 135 -8.43 -3.24 10.34
N VAL A 136 -8.58 -2.12 11.06
CA VAL A 136 -9.30 -0.95 10.54
C VAL A 136 -8.59 -0.33 9.35
N GLY A 137 -7.26 -0.17 9.42
CA GLY A 137 -6.44 0.35 8.34
C GLY A 137 -6.57 -0.46 7.05
N LYS A 138 -6.61 -1.80 7.15
CA LYS A 138 -6.82 -2.70 6.01
C LYS A 138 -8.19 -2.49 5.35
N LYS A 139 -9.25 -2.35 6.15
CA LYS A 139 -10.61 -2.08 5.65
C LYS A 139 -10.70 -0.70 4.99
N MET A 140 -10.15 0.32 5.65
CA MET A 140 -10.08 1.69 5.11
C MET A 140 -9.34 1.73 3.77
N PHE A 141 -8.15 1.12 3.69
CA PHE A 141 -7.39 1.04 2.45
C PHE A 141 -8.16 0.34 1.33
N GLY A 142 -8.78 -0.81 1.62
CA GLY A 142 -9.58 -1.55 0.64
C GLY A 142 -10.76 -0.73 0.11
N CYS A 143 -11.46 -0.01 0.99
CA CYS A 143 -12.54 0.90 0.62
C CYS A 143 -12.03 2.04 -0.27
N VAL A 144 -11.00 2.77 0.17
CA VAL A 144 -10.43 3.91 -0.56
C VAL A 144 -9.94 3.49 -1.93
N ARG A 145 -9.17 2.40 -2.00
CA ARG A 145 -8.69 1.84 -3.27
C ARG A 145 -9.83 1.52 -4.23
N THR A 146 -10.87 0.83 -3.74
CA THR A 146 -12.03 0.46 -4.58
C THR A 146 -12.77 1.71 -5.08
N CYS A 147 -12.92 2.72 -4.21
CA CYS A 147 -13.52 3.99 -4.57
C CYS A 147 -12.69 4.73 -5.63
N MET A 148 -11.37 4.81 -5.46
CA MET A 148 -10.45 5.48 -6.39
C MET A 148 -10.43 4.78 -7.75
N ALA A 149 -10.45 3.43 -7.77
CA ALA A 149 -10.57 2.66 -9.01
C ALA A 149 -11.87 3.02 -9.75
N LYS A 150 -13.01 3.09 -9.05
CA LYS A 150 -14.29 3.49 -9.66
C LYS A 150 -14.26 4.93 -10.17
N LYS A 151 -13.82 5.89 -9.35
CA LYS A 151 -13.79 7.33 -9.70
C LYS A 151 -12.79 7.66 -10.80
N SER A 152 -11.70 6.90 -10.92
CA SER A 152 -10.75 7.01 -12.03
C SER A 152 -11.23 6.31 -13.31
N GLY A 153 -12.43 5.72 -13.31
CA GLY A 153 -13.02 5.03 -14.46
C GLY A 153 -12.40 3.66 -14.73
N ASN A 154 -11.86 3.01 -13.68
CA ASN A 154 -11.09 1.76 -13.72
C ASN A 154 -9.92 1.83 -14.71
N CYS A 155 -9.18 2.94 -14.65
CA CYS A 155 -8.14 3.24 -15.61
C CYS A 155 -7.03 2.19 -15.64
N ASP A 156 -6.65 1.67 -14.46
CA ASP A 156 -5.72 0.54 -14.29
C ASP A 156 -6.15 -0.70 -15.08
N LYS A 157 -7.46 -1.01 -15.09
CA LYS A 157 -8.00 -2.17 -15.82
C LYS A 157 -8.06 -1.94 -17.34
N LYS A 158 -8.18 -0.69 -17.78
CA LYS A 158 -8.38 -0.32 -19.19
C LYS A 158 -7.09 -0.25 -20.00
N MET A 159 -5.96 0.08 -19.36
CA MET A 159 -4.71 0.32 -20.10
C MET A 159 -4.07 -0.96 -20.67
N ALA A 160 -4.45 -2.15 -20.19
CA ALA A 160 -3.94 -3.46 -20.65
C ALA A 160 -2.40 -3.54 -20.75
N CYS A 161 -1.68 -2.81 -19.89
CA CYS A 161 -0.23 -2.70 -19.82
C CYS A 161 0.23 -2.63 -18.36
N GLY A 162 1.55 -2.76 -18.12
CA GLY A 162 2.16 -2.69 -16.79
C GLY A 162 3.22 -1.59 -16.69
N LEU A 163 3.62 -1.24 -15.47
CA LEU A 163 4.74 -0.34 -15.21
C LEU A 163 6.00 -1.16 -14.91
N LYS A 164 7.16 -0.72 -15.42
CA LYS A 164 8.49 -1.22 -15.06
C LYS A 164 8.86 -0.75 -13.66
N LEU A 165 8.31 -1.43 -12.66
CA LEU A 165 8.58 -1.15 -11.25
C LEU A 165 9.42 -2.27 -10.64
N PRO A 166 10.28 -1.97 -9.67
CA PRO A 166 10.99 -2.99 -8.90
C PRO A 166 10.00 -3.84 -8.08
N PRO A 167 10.39 -5.01 -7.56
CA PRO A 167 9.52 -5.86 -6.73
C PRO A 167 8.79 -5.10 -5.61
N ASP A 168 7.58 -5.55 -5.21
CA ASP A 168 6.71 -4.80 -4.28
C ASP A 168 7.40 -4.44 -2.97
N ASN A 169 8.17 -5.37 -2.39
CA ASN A 169 8.95 -5.13 -1.18
C ASN A 169 10.01 -4.03 -1.38
N VAL A 170 10.68 -4.00 -2.53
CA VAL A 170 11.65 -2.95 -2.86
C VAL A 170 10.94 -1.60 -3.01
N LEU A 171 9.79 -1.56 -3.69
CA LEU A 171 9.03 -0.32 -3.85
C LEU A 171 8.51 0.22 -2.50
N VAL A 172 8.05 -0.67 -1.61
CA VAL A 172 7.62 -0.30 -0.25
C VAL A 172 8.80 0.25 0.56
N GLN A 173 9.98 -0.37 0.48
CA GLN A 173 11.19 0.14 1.16
C GLN A 173 11.63 1.49 0.60
N SER A 174 11.62 1.66 -0.73
CA SER A 174 11.86 2.96 -1.38
C SER A 174 10.89 4.04 -0.90
N ALA A 175 9.59 3.73 -0.86
CA ALA A 175 8.56 4.66 -0.39
C ALA A 175 8.75 5.01 1.09
N LYS A 176 9.10 4.04 1.93
CA LYS A 176 9.45 4.25 3.34
C LYS A 176 10.67 5.18 3.48
N GLN A 177 11.74 4.93 2.72
CA GLN A 177 12.93 5.77 2.75
C GLN A 177 12.62 7.20 2.30
N CYS A 178 11.81 7.36 1.25
CA CYS A 178 11.33 8.66 0.78
C CYS A 178 10.49 9.38 1.84
N ALA A 179 9.66 8.65 2.60
CA ALA A 179 8.89 9.21 3.69
C ALA A 179 9.80 9.73 4.82
N ILE A 180 10.78 8.93 5.23
CA ILE A 180 11.76 9.29 6.25
C ILE A 180 12.57 10.51 5.81
N SER A 181 13.11 10.52 4.59
CA SER A 181 13.88 11.65 4.06
C SER A 181 13.05 12.91 3.88
N SER A 182 11.73 12.77 3.70
CA SER A 182 10.76 13.87 3.63
C SER A 182 10.31 14.37 5.00
N GLY A 183 10.88 13.85 6.09
CA GLY A 183 10.62 14.31 7.45
C GLY A 183 9.58 13.49 8.21
N LEU A 184 9.11 12.34 7.69
CA LEU A 184 8.27 11.40 8.45
C LEU A 184 9.10 10.62 9.47
N ASN A 185 9.71 11.34 10.41
CA ASN A 185 10.55 10.82 11.48
C ASN A 185 9.71 10.48 12.73
N THR A 186 10.38 10.00 13.78
CA THR A 186 9.74 9.64 15.05
C THR A 186 8.89 10.76 15.64
N GLU A 187 9.40 12.00 15.65
CA GLU A 187 8.68 13.15 16.21
C GLU A 187 7.38 13.41 15.44
N ASN A 188 7.45 13.47 14.11
CA ASN A 188 6.29 13.75 13.27
C ASN A 188 5.22 12.65 13.35
N VAL A 189 5.62 11.38 13.42
CA VAL A 189 4.68 10.27 13.59
C VAL A 189 4.07 10.26 15.00
N ARG A 190 4.86 10.56 16.04
CA ARG A 190 4.34 10.72 17.41
C ARG A 190 3.34 11.86 17.49
N GLY A 191 3.64 13.01 16.91
CA GLY A 191 2.74 14.16 16.87
C GLY A 191 1.42 13.83 16.14
N LEU A 192 1.49 13.13 15.00
CA LEU A 192 0.30 12.66 14.30
C LEU A 192 -0.53 11.67 15.17
N CYS A 193 0.15 10.74 15.84
CA CYS A 193 -0.48 9.79 16.75
C CYS A 193 -1.16 10.50 17.92
N GLN A 194 -0.49 11.44 18.57
CA GLN A 194 -1.03 12.22 19.69
C GLN A 194 -2.22 13.07 19.26
N CYS A 195 -2.14 13.74 18.09
CA CYS A 195 -3.27 14.47 17.52
C CYS A 195 -4.46 13.53 17.28
N SER A 196 -4.21 12.33 16.75
CA SER A 196 -5.26 11.34 16.51
C SER A 196 -5.88 10.81 17.80
N ALA A 197 -5.08 10.62 18.85
CA ALA A 197 -5.57 10.25 20.18
C ALA A 197 -6.44 11.39 20.76
N GLY A 198 -5.99 12.64 20.65
CA GLY A 198 -6.76 13.83 21.03
C GLY A 198 -8.05 14.01 20.23
N ALA A 199 -8.08 13.53 18.98
CA ALA A 199 -9.28 13.46 18.16
C ALA A 199 -10.26 12.35 18.56
N GLY A 200 -9.98 11.58 19.63
CA GLY A 200 -10.89 10.58 20.19
C GLY A 200 -10.61 9.14 19.79
N VAL A 201 -9.50 8.85 19.09
CA VAL A 201 -9.14 7.48 18.74
C VAL A 201 -8.76 6.70 19.99
N LYS A 202 -9.59 5.72 20.36
CA LYS A 202 -9.43 4.94 21.59
C LYS A 202 -8.21 4.02 21.52
N GLY A 203 -7.50 3.89 22.64
CA GLY A 203 -6.35 2.98 22.78
C GLY A 203 -5.05 3.46 22.14
N LEU A 204 -5.04 4.63 21.47
CA LEU A 204 -3.87 5.11 20.75
C LEU A 204 -2.84 5.81 21.67
N GLY A 205 -3.31 6.45 22.75
CA GLY A 205 -2.46 7.24 23.65
C GLY A 205 -1.28 6.46 24.25
N SER A 206 -1.51 5.20 24.67
CA SER A 206 -0.47 4.33 25.24
C SER A 206 0.53 3.80 24.20
N VAL A 207 0.18 3.89 22.91
CA VAL A 207 1.02 3.46 21.79
C VAL A 207 1.92 4.60 21.32
N CYS A 208 1.43 5.85 21.32
CA CYS A 208 2.12 6.97 20.70
C CYS A 208 3.54 7.19 21.22
N SER A 209 3.77 7.15 22.54
CA SER A 209 5.11 7.38 23.12
C SER A 209 6.13 6.31 22.76
N LYS A 210 5.68 5.11 22.40
CA LYS A 210 6.53 3.95 22.06
C LYS A 210 6.95 3.94 20.59
N ILE A 211 6.32 4.75 19.73
CA ILE A 211 6.64 4.81 18.30
C ILE A 211 8.09 5.26 18.10
N LYS A 212 8.82 4.56 17.24
CA LYS A 212 10.17 4.85 16.75
C LYS A 212 10.20 4.52 15.26
N ILE A 213 10.52 5.52 14.45
CA ILE A 213 10.68 5.34 13.00
C ILE A 213 12.14 5.07 12.69
N THR A 214 12.38 3.96 12.00
CA THR A 214 13.69 3.47 11.54
C THR A 214 13.57 2.95 10.12
#